data_AF-A0A351MNY4-F1
#
_entry.id   AF-A0A351MNY4-F1
#
_cell.length_a   1.000
_cell.length_b   1.000
_cell.length_c   1.000
_cell.angle_alpha   90.00
_cell.angle_beta   90.00
_cell.angle_gamma   90.00
#
_symmetry.space_group_name_H-M   'P 1'
#
loop_
_entity.id
_entity.type
_entity.pdbx_description
1 polymer ?
#
loop_
_entity_poly.entity_id
_entity_poly.type
_entity_poly.pdbx_seq_one_letter_code
_entity_poly.pdbx_strand_id
1 'polypeptide(L)'
;MSSHRRASLLALVLALLAPLLTHCGLRDGTQTTPLQRAARTEAMTDEGASLLPGVTGVPTVEGNILTGLTCFECHTPLEDMQGRLRFSHQNHTDRGLHCNQCHTAEDHSPVPAEKVGIQHSWGVSRHCGACHDGNQAPDDCRTCHTAGEVIMPESHKRADFARGHGQDAPQETCLTCHTQRQCDNCHGLSLPHPAGFAASHGPMAKSQSELCGTCHTPSYCNDCHGGFPMPHPAGFIDVHGQHDQRQCSTCHTQRDCDSCHAGNNPHPSNFGTTHGPAAKRDDPRCATCHTQSYCDSCHGLRLPHPTGFDTQHGAQAKSSPDNCAKCHQQRECDDCHGRPMPHPADYERVHGLEALGRSEDCGRCHTSNDCRDCHGATVPHPRNYIYGHAGEAKFGQDQPCVKCHQSNYCEQCHTPEQLAGEAGE
;
A
#
# COMPACT_ATOMS: atom_id res chain seq x y z
N MET A 1 -23.70 -13.23 44.84
CA MET A 1 -22.88 -12.29 44.06
C MET A 1 -21.86 -13.08 43.25
N SER A 2 -21.91 -12.90 41.93
CA SER A 2 -20.88 -13.17 40.91
C SER A 2 -20.26 -14.57 40.74
N SER A 3 -20.72 -15.23 39.66
CA SER A 3 -19.93 -15.93 38.65
C SER A 3 -19.18 -17.23 39.01
N HIS A 4 -19.89 -18.34 38.82
CA HIS A 4 -19.40 -19.69 38.59
C HIS A 4 -19.21 -19.97 37.09
N ARG A 5 -18.24 -20.86 36.78
CA ARG A 5 -18.17 -21.78 35.61
C ARG A 5 -17.98 -21.17 34.22
N ARG A 6 -16.72 -21.15 33.76
CA ARG A 6 -16.34 -21.21 32.34
C ARG A 6 -15.39 -22.39 32.10
N ALA A 7 -15.97 -23.59 32.09
CA ALA A 7 -15.38 -24.78 31.49
C ALA A 7 -16.57 -25.62 31.00
N SER A 8 -16.52 -26.09 29.76
CA SER A 8 -17.61 -26.75 29.00
C SER A 8 -18.45 -25.80 28.14
N LEU A 9 -17.99 -25.54 26.91
CA LEU A 9 -18.87 -25.20 25.78
C LEU A 9 -18.23 -25.45 24.40
N LEU A 10 -17.20 -26.31 24.32
CA LEU A 10 -16.57 -26.68 23.04
C LEU A 10 -16.66 -28.18 22.71
N ALA A 11 -17.50 -28.93 23.41
CA ALA A 11 -17.57 -30.40 23.31
C ALA A 11 -18.94 -30.98 22.93
N LEU A 12 -19.90 -30.17 22.46
CA LEU A 12 -21.25 -30.70 22.15
C LEU A 12 -21.91 -30.17 20.87
N VAL A 13 -21.14 -29.91 19.81
CA VAL A 13 -21.74 -29.63 18.46
C VAL A 13 -21.08 -30.42 17.32
N LEU A 14 -20.05 -31.24 17.57
CA LEU A 14 -19.36 -32.02 16.53
C LEU A 14 -19.69 -33.52 16.59
N ALA A 15 -20.97 -33.86 16.59
CA ALA A 15 -21.43 -35.26 16.60
C ALA A 15 -22.64 -35.53 15.68
N LEU A 16 -22.73 -34.86 14.53
CA LEU A 16 -23.75 -35.20 13.52
C LEU A 16 -23.26 -35.31 12.06
N LEU A 17 -21.96 -35.19 11.76
CA LEU A 17 -21.48 -35.32 10.37
C LEU A 17 -20.14 -36.05 10.28
N ALA A 18 -20.22 -37.39 10.28
CA ALA A 18 -19.28 -38.29 9.62
C ALA A 18 -20.13 -39.41 9.01
N PRO A 19 -19.90 -39.85 7.76
CA PRO A 19 -18.57 -40.25 7.32
C PRO A 19 -18.20 -39.77 5.90
N LEU A 20 -16.93 -39.49 5.69
CA LEU A 20 -16.16 -39.83 4.48
C LEU A 20 -14.73 -39.36 4.75
N LEU A 21 -13.76 -40.25 4.49
CA LEU A 21 -12.30 -40.10 4.61
C LEU A 21 -11.67 -40.77 5.84
N THR A 22 -11.62 -42.11 5.78
CA THR A 22 -10.48 -42.89 6.27
C THR A 22 -9.63 -43.28 5.04
N HIS A 23 -8.48 -42.63 4.85
CA HIS A 23 -7.15 -42.95 5.41
C HIS A 23 -6.29 -43.74 4.40
N CYS A 24 -5.32 -43.02 3.84
CA CYS A 24 -4.11 -43.60 3.26
C CYS A 24 -3.25 -44.26 4.35
N GLY A 25 -2.58 -45.35 4.02
CA GLY A 25 -1.33 -45.73 4.69
C GLY A 25 -0.96 -47.21 4.69
N LEU A 26 -0.06 -47.59 3.77
CA LEU A 26 1.01 -48.59 3.90
C LEU A 26 0.71 -50.08 3.69
N ARG A 27 1.37 -50.70 2.70
CA ARG A 27 2.45 -51.70 2.91
C ARG A 27 3.17 -52.13 1.62
N ASP A 28 4.47 -52.33 1.78
CA ASP A 28 5.49 -52.78 0.84
C ASP A 28 5.29 -54.20 0.28
N GLY A 29 6.00 -54.51 -0.81
CA GLY A 29 6.64 -55.81 -0.99
C GLY A 29 6.19 -56.67 -2.18
N THR A 30 6.94 -56.55 -3.28
CA THR A 30 7.45 -57.63 -4.14
C THR A 30 6.53 -58.82 -4.47
N GLN A 31 6.19 -59.00 -5.76
CA GLN A 31 6.71 -60.10 -6.60
C GLN A 31 6.08 -60.10 -8.01
N THR A 32 6.97 -60.21 -8.98
CA THR A 32 6.76 -60.48 -10.40
C THR A 32 6.16 -61.86 -10.66
N THR A 33 5.19 -61.99 -11.59
CA THR A 33 5.17 -62.96 -12.72
C THR A 33 3.87 -62.82 -13.54
N PRO A 34 3.87 -63.26 -14.82
CA PRO A 34 3.05 -62.70 -15.89
C PRO A 34 1.72 -63.43 -16.05
N LEU A 35 0.64 -62.69 -16.28
CA LEU A 35 -0.62 -63.28 -16.71
C LEU A 35 -0.86 -62.96 -18.18
N GLN A 36 -0.39 -63.90 -19.01
CA GLN A 36 -1.00 -64.15 -20.31
C GLN A 36 -2.49 -64.49 -20.12
N ARG A 37 -3.31 -63.66 -20.78
CA ARG A 37 -4.47 -64.07 -21.58
C ARG A 37 -5.53 -64.93 -20.87
N ALA A 38 -6.46 -64.26 -20.21
CA ALA A 38 -7.86 -64.64 -20.28
C ALA A 38 -8.63 -63.54 -21.03
N ALA A 39 -9.19 -63.91 -22.17
CA ALA A 39 -9.99 -63.05 -23.02
C ALA A 39 -11.23 -62.56 -22.26
N ARG A 40 -11.33 -61.24 -22.06
CA ARG A 40 -12.61 -60.51 -21.95
C ARG A 40 -12.47 -59.20 -22.69
N THR A 41 -13.01 -59.22 -23.90
CA THR A 41 -13.41 -58.07 -24.71
C THR A 41 -14.56 -57.35 -24.00
N GLU A 42 -14.30 -56.25 -23.31
CA GLU A 42 -15.31 -55.21 -23.08
C GLU A 42 -14.63 -53.85 -23.25
N ALA A 43 -14.95 -53.22 -24.38
CA ALA A 43 -14.51 -51.89 -24.75
C ALA A 43 -15.23 -50.85 -23.90
N MET A 44 -14.48 -49.85 -23.45
CA MET A 44 -15.05 -48.56 -23.02
C MET A 44 -15.79 -47.97 -24.21
N THR A 45 -17.12 -47.90 -24.12
CA THR A 45 -17.96 -47.32 -25.17
C THR A 45 -17.96 -45.81 -25.03
N ASP A 46 -17.50 -45.21 -26.13
CA ASP A 46 -17.69 -43.85 -26.61
C ASP A 46 -19.10 -43.29 -26.30
N GLU A 47 -19.19 -42.34 -25.36
CA GLU A 47 -20.37 -41.46 -25.19
C GLU A 47 -20.20 -40.21 -26.09
N GLY A 48 -19.70 -40.43 -27.31
CA GLY A 48 -19.93 -39.56 -28.45
C GLY A 48 -21.36 -39.81 -28.94
N ALA A 49 -22.13 -38.74 -29.11
CA ALA A 49 -23.50 -38.78 -29.59
C ALA A 49 -23.61 -39.40 -31.00
N SER A 50 -23.60 -40.73 -31.05
CA SER A 50 -24.08 -41.49 -32.18
C SER A 50 -25.60 -41.51 -32.09
N LEU A 51 -26.28 -41.03 -33.13
CA LEU A 51 -27.69 -41.38 -33.29
C LEU A 51 -27.76 -42.92 -33.31
N LEU A 52 -28.45 -43.46 -32.31
CA LEU A 52 -28.69 -44.90 -32.21
C LEU A 52 -29.31 -45.39 -33.54
N PRO A 53 -28.96 -46.61 -33.99
CA PRO A 53 -29.61 -47.20 -35.16
C PRO A 53 -31.13 -47.21 -34.95
N GLY A 54 -31.88 -46.54 -35.81
CA GLY A 54 -33.35 -46.48 -35.75
C GLY A 54 -33.96 -45.16 -35.26
N VAL A 55 -33.15 -44.14 -34.92
CA VAL A 55 -33.70 -42.80 -34.68
C VAL A 55 -34.03 -42.15 -36.02
N THR A 56 -35.32 -42.15 -36.37
CA THR A 56 -35.83 -41.54 -37.59
C THR A 56 -36.30 -40.10 -37.35
N GLY A 57 -36.01 -39.46 -36.21
CA GLY A 57 -36.72 -38.27 -35.71
C GLY A 57 -35.86 -37.18 -35.07
N VAL A 58 -35.99 -35.90 -35.47
CA VAL A 58 -35.50 -34.74 -34.67
C VAL A 58 -36.69 -33.94 -34.09
N PRO A 59 -36.74 -33.68 -32.77
CA PRO A 59 -37.78 -32.83 -32.16
C PRO A 59 -37.57 -31.35 -32.50
N THR A 60 -38.64 -30.65 -32.87
CA THR A 60 -38.68 -29.20 -33.08
C THR A 60 -39.04 -28.46 -31.78
N VAL A 61 -38.77 -27.16 -31.72
CA VAL A 61 -39.10 -26.28 -30.57
C VAL A 61 -40.62 -26.25 -30.28
N GLU A 62 -41.43 -26.59 -31.29
CA GLU A 62 -42.88 -26.69 -31.24
C GLU A 62 -43.39 -28.09 -30.86
N GLY A 63 -42.49 -29.05 -30.61
CA GLY A 63 -42.82 -30.39 -30.11
C GLY A 63 -43.08 -31.46 -31.17
N ASN A 64 -42.90 -31.16 -32.46
CA ASN A 64 -43.07 -32.14 -33.56
C ASN A 64 -41.78 -32.96 -33.78
N ILE A 65 -41.90 -34.23 -34.21
CA ILE A 65 -40.76 -35.15 -34.49
C ILE A 65 -40.63 -35.44 -35.99
N LEU A 66 -39.46 -35.15 -36.58
CA LEU A 66 -39.18 -35.26 -38.03
C LEU A 66 -38.62 -36.63 -38.48
N THR A 67 -39.50 -37.48 -39.03
CA THR A 67 -39.41 -38.82 -39.67
C THR A 67 -38.54 -39.13 -40.92
N GLY A 68 -37.31 -39.63 -40.87
CA GLY A 68 -36.47 -39.94 -42.05
C GLY A 68 -35.65 -38.74 -42.53
N LEU A 69 -34.95 -38.81 -43.67
CA LEU A 69 -34.29 -37.64 -44.28
C LEU A 69 -35.33 -36.64 -44.86
N THR A 70 -36.37 -36.32 -44.09
CA THR A 70 -37.37 -35.25 -44.30
C THR A 70 -36.72 -33.90 -44.53
N CYS A 71 -35.46 -33.72 -44.11
CA CYS A 71 -34.63 -32.59 -44.49
C CYS A 71 -34.67 -32.32 -46.00
N PHE A 72 -34.65 -33.36 -46.85
CA PHE A 72 -34.66 -33.21 -48.30
C PHE A 72 -36.03 -32.81 -48.90
N GLU A 73 -37.11 -32.89 -48.12
CA GLU A 73 -38.41 -32.36 -48.56
C GLU A 73 -38.38 -30.82 -48.65
N CYS A 74 -37.53 -30.17 -47.85
CA CYS A 74 -37.34 -28.72 -47.83
C CYS A 74 -35.95 -28.26 -48.33
N HIS A 75 -34.91 -29.10 -48.20
CA HIS A 75 -33.52 -28.81 -48.59
C HIS A 75 -33.11 -29.60 -49.85
N THR A 76 -33.85 -29.41 -50.95
CA THR A 76 -33.47 -29.90 -52.28
C THR A 76 -33.56 -28.82 -53.35
N PRO A 77 -32.53 -28.70 -54.23
CA PRO A 77 -31.25 -29.42 -54.19
C PRO A 77 -30.37 -28.99 -52.99
N LEU A 78 -29.44 -29.86 -52.58
CA LEU A 78 -28.36 -29.45 -51.68
C LEU A 78 -27.44 -28.51 -52.46
N GLU A 79 -27.56 -27.22 -52.20
CA GLU A 79 -26.68 -26.22 -52.78
C GLU A 79 -25.40 -26.11 -51.96
N ASP A 80 -24.28 -26.33 -52.63
CA ASP A 80 -22.96 -26.04 -52.10
C ASP A 80 -22.78 -24.53 -51.99
N MET A 81 -22.10 -24.06 -50.93
CA MET A 81 -21.84 -22.63 -50.80
C MET A 81 -20.65 -22.24 -51.67
N GLN A 82 -20.92 -21.40 -52.67
CA GLN A 82 -19.90 -20.69 -53.43
C GLN A 82 -20.11 -19.18 -53.32
N GLY A 83 -19.08 -18.44 -52.93
CA GLY A 83 -19.14 -16.98 -52.82
C GLY A 83 -18.20 -16.46 -51.77
N ARG A 84 -18.72 -16.10 -50.59
CA ARG A 84 -17.90 -15.68 -49.43
C ARG A 84 -17.23 -16.88 -48.75
N LEU A 85 -17.92 -18.02 -48.73
CA LEU A 85 -17.45 -19.30 -48.19
C LEU A 85 -17.35 -20.34 -49.32
N ARG A 86 -16.45 -21.30 -49.15
CA ARG A 86 -16.27 -22.51 -49.96
C ARG A 86 -16.73 -23.69 -49.10
N PHE A 87 -17.84 -24.28 -49.47
CA PHE A 87 -18.33 -25.48 -48.80
C PHE A 87 -18.92 -26.44 -49.83
N SER A 88 -18.67 -27.74 -49.64
CA SER A 88 -19.25 -28.78 -50.47
C SER A 88 -19.86 -29.90 -49.63
N HIS A 89 -21.17 -30.10 -49.75
CA HIS A 89 -21.89 -31.18 -49.08
C HIS A 89 -21.32 -32.54 -49.50
N GLN A 90 -21.14 -32.76 -50.81
CA GLN A 90 -20.65 -34.02 -51.36
C GLN A 90 -19.32 -34.45 -50.73
N ASN A 91 -18.35 -33.52 -50.67
CA ASN A 91 -17.03 -33.81 -50.08
C ASN A 91 -17.08 -34.16 -48.59
N HIS A 92 -18.10 -33.71 -47.86
CA HIS A 92 -18.28 -34.01 -46.44
C HIS A 92 -19.08 -35.30 -46.25
N THR A 93 -20.14 -35.52 -47.03
CA THR A 93 -20.94 -36.75 -46.97
C THR A 93 -20.16 -37.96 -47.48
N ASP A 94 -19.24 -37.80 -48.44
CA ASP A 94 -18.34 -38.87 -48.92
C ASP A 94 -17.37 -39.35 -47.83
N ARG A 95 -17.16 -38.54 -46.79
CA ARG A 95 -16.39 -38.92 -45.60
C ARG A 95 -17.25 -39.64 -44.55
N GLY A 96 -18.51 -39.94 -44.85
CA GLY A 96 -19.43 -40.61 -43.94
C GLY A 96 -20.05 -39.69 -42.88
N LEU A 97 -19.95 -38.37 -43.04
CA LEU A 97 -20.54 -37.41 -42.10
C LEU A 97 -22.06 -37.36 -42.28
N HIS A 98 -22.78 -37.39 -41.16
CA HIS A 98 -24.24 -37.29 -41.13
C HIS A 98 -24.70 -35.85 -40.91
N CYS A 99 -25.86 -35.48 -41.45
CA CYS A 99 -26.36 -34.08 -41.47
C CYS A 99 -26.42 -33.45 -40.07
N ASN A 100 -26.81 -34.24 -39.06
CA ASN A 100 -26.97 -33.77 -37.69
C ASN A 100 -25.65 -33.47 -36.95
N GLN A 101 -24.50 -33.83 -37.55
CA GLN A 101 -23.19 -33.50 -37.01
C GLN A 101 -22.82 -32.03 -37.27
N CYS A 102 -23.50 -31.38 -38.21
CA CYS A 102 -23.32 -29.95 -38.52
C CYS A 102 -24.61 -29.14 -38.33
N HIS A 103 -25.77 -29.74 -38.62
CA HIS A 103 -27.08 -29.12 -38.48
C HIS A 103 -27.80 -29.59 -37.23
N THR A 104 -28.30 -28.65 -36.44
CA THR A 104 -29.03 -28.90 -35.20
C THR A 104 -30.30 -28.03 -35.16
N ALA A 105 -31.11 -28.17 -34.10
CA ALA A 105 -32.27 -27.30 -33.90
C ALA A 105 -31.89 -25.80 -33.79
N GLU A 106 -30.65 -25.48 -33.42
CA GLU A 106 -30.16 -24.11 -33.34
C GLU A 106 -30.13 -23.39 -34.70
N ASP A 107 -29.94 -24.13 -35.80
CA ASP A 107 -29.90 -23.58 -37.16
C ASP A 107 -31.26 -23.10 -37.65
N HIS A 108 -32.32 -23.56 -36.98
CA HIS A 108 -33.71 -23.18 -37.27
C HIS A 108 -34.23 -22.13 -36.27
N SER A 109 -33.36 -21.60 -35.43
CA SER A 109 -33.69 -20.60 -34.41
C SER A 109 -33.07 -19.23 -34.76
N PRO A 110 -33.72 -18.12 -34.37
CA PRO A 110 -33.09 -16.80 -34.46
C PRO A 110 -31.76 -16.77 -33.71
N VAL A 111 -30.76 -16.09 -34.27
CA VAL A 111 -29.45 -15.91 -33.62
C VAL A 111 -29.63 -15.07 -32.35
N PRO A 112 -29.20 -15.55 -31.17
CA PRO A 112 -29.27 -14.79 -29.93
C PRO A 112 -28.46 -13.50 -30.01
N ALA A 113 -28.93 -12.43 -29.36
CA ALA A 113 -28.29 -11.11 -29.43
C ALA A 113 -26.82 -11.15 -28.96
N GLU A 114 -26.50 -11.98 -27.97
CA GLU A 114 -25.15 -12.17 -27.44
C GLU A 114 -24.20 -12.94 -28.38
N LYS A 115 -24.74 -13.60 -29.42
CA LYS A 115 -23.96 -14.32 -30.43
C LYS A 115 -23.80 -13.51 -31.71
N VAL A 116 -24.50 -12.38 -31.84
CA VAL A 116 -24.36 -11.47 -32.97
C VAL A 116 -22.95 -10.89 -32.98
N GLY A 117 -22.19 -11.15 -34.06
CA GLY A 117 -20.84 -10.62 -34.25
C GLY A 117 -19.70 -11.47 -33.66
N ILE A 118 -19.98 -12.56 -32.94
CA ILE A 118 -18.97 -13.51 -32.49
C ILE A 118 -18.81 -14.59 -33.56
N GLN A 119 -17.74 -14.50 -34.35
CA GLN A 119 -17.48 -15.39 -35.48
C GLN A 119 -17.42 -16.86 -35.03
N HIS A 120 -17.93 -17.77 -35.87
CA HIS A 120 -17.85 -19.24 -35.70
C HIS A 120 -18.43 -19.81 -34.38
N SER A 121 -19.33 -19.10 -33.70
CA SER A 121 -19.81 -19.50 -32.36
C SER A 121 -21.28 -19.93 -32.27
N TRP A 122 -22.00 -19.96 -33.41
CA TRP A 122 -23.43 -20.29 -33.47
C TRP A 122 -23.77 -21.12 -34.72
N GLY A 123 -24.78 -21.99 -34.60
CA GLY A 123 -25.33 -22.78 -35.68
C GLY A 123 -24.27 -23.64 -36.39
N VAL A 124 -24.43 -23.87 -37.70
CA VAL A 124 -23.54 -24.68 -38.53
C VAL A 124 -22.08 -24.24 -38.40
N SER A 125 -21.85 -22.92 -38.32
CA SER A 125 -20.50 -22.35 -38.30
C SER A 125 -19.68 -22.80 -37.09
N ARG A 126 -20.32 -23.14 -35.95
CA ARG A 126 -19.61 -23.66 -34.77
C ARG A 126 -19.12 -25.09 -34.98
N HIS A 127 -19.89 -25.89 -35.73
CA HIS A 127 -19.58 -27.30 -35.96
C HIS A 127 -18.43 -27.45 -36.98
N CYS A 128 -18.23 -26.47 -37.86
CA CYS A 128 -17.05 -26.43 -38.74
C CYS A 128 -15.75 -26.50 -37.92
N GLY A 129 -15.62 -25.66 -36.89
CA GLY A 129 -14.43 -25.59 -36.04
C GLY A 129 -14.19 -26.81 -35.14
N ALA A 130 -15.21 -27.65 -34.92
CA ALA A 130 -15.06 -28.89 -34.15
C ALA A 130 -14.19 -29.94 -34.87
N CYS A 131 -14.13 -29.87 -36.21
CA CYS A 131 -13.30 -30.74 -37.04
C CYS A 131 -12.15 -29.98 -37.71
N HIS A 132 -12.36 -28.73 -38.13
CA HIS A 132 -11.32 -27.86 -38.68
C HIS A 132 -10.56 -27.16 -37.56
N ASP A 133 -9.78 -27.95 -36.83
CA ASP A 133 -8.99 -27.57 -35.65
C ASP A 133 -7.47 -27.60 -35.89
N GLY A 134 -7.06 -27.81 -37.14
CA GLY A 134 -5.67 -27.94 -37.56
C GLY A 134 -5.08 -29.33 -37.33
N ASN A 135 -5.78 -30.21 -36.61
CA ASN A 135 -5.38 -31.59 -36.34
C ASN A 135 -6.15 -32.60 -37.19
N GLN A 136 -7.48 -32.53 -37.17
CA GLN A 136 -8.38 -33.45 -37.89
C GLN A 136 -8.65 -32.96 -39.32
N ALA A 137 -8.79 -31.65 -39.51
CA ALA A 137 -8.90 -31.02 -40.81
C ALA A 137 -8.21 -29.63 -40.81
N PRO A 138 -7.78 -29.14 -41.99
CA PRO A 138 -7.11 -27.84 -42.09
C PRO A 138 -7.98 -26.69 -41.58
N ASP A 139 -7.45 -25.87 -40.69
CA ASP A 139 -8.13 -24.74 -40.05
C ASP A 139 -7.72 -23.37 -40.62
N ASP A 140 -6.83 -23.36 -41.62
CA ASP A 140 -6.46 -22.13 -42.33
C ASP A 140 -7.71 -21.39 -42.81
N CYS A 141 -7.85 -20.10 -42.49
CA CYS A 141 -9.08 -19.36 -42.76
C CYS A 141 -9.47 -19.38 -44.24
N ARG A 142 -8.49 -19.44 -45.15
CA ARG A 142 -8.69 -19.50 -46.61
C ARG A 142 -9.14 -20.86 -47.13
N THR A 143 -9.11 -21.90 -46.31
CA THR A 143 -9.70 -23.21 -46.60
C THR A 143 -11.20 -23.05 -46.86
N CYS A 144 -11.86 -22.24 -46.03
CA CYS A 144 -13.29 -21.98 -46.12
C CYS A 144 -13.58 -20.59 -46.73
N HIS A 145 -12.86 -19.53 -46.37
CA HIS A 145 -13.14 -18.19 -46.87
C HIS A 145 -12.44 -17.91 -48.20
N THR A 146 -13.18 -17.38 -49.19
CA THR A 146 -12.65 -17.21 -50.56
C THR A 146 -11.60 -16.12 -50.71
N ALA A 147 -11.63 -15.09 -49.86
CA ALA A 147 -10.73 -13.94 -49.91
C ALA A 147 -10.50 -13.36 -48.50
N GLY A 148 -9.37 -12.67 -48.30
CA GLY A 148 -9.06 -12.01 -47.03
C GLY A 148 -10.02 -10.85 -46.72
N GLU A 149 -10.49 -10.16 -47.76
CA GLU A 149 -11.47 -9.08 -47.69
C GLU A 149 -12.83 -9.53 -47.15
N VAL A 150 -13.14 -10.84 -47.22
CA VAL A 150 -14.39 -11.42 -46.69
C VAL A 150 -14.33 -11.60 -45.17
N ILE A 151 -13.12 -11.76 -44.63
CA ILE A 151 -12.82 -12.04 -43.21
C ILE A 151 -12.53 -10.74 -42.46
N MET A 152 -11.98 -9.75 -43.16
CA MET A 152 -11.55 -8.48 -42.58
C MET A 152 -12.75 -7.63 -42.09
N PRO A 153 -12.78 -7.26 -40.80
CA PRO A 153 -13.81 -6.37 -40.27
C PRO A 153 -13.78 -4.97 -40.92
N GLU A 154 -14.92 -4.29 -40.95
CA GLU A 154 -15.02 -2.94 -41.53
C GLU A 154 -14.10 -1.93 -40.83
N SER A 155 -13.79 -2.13 -39.54
CA SER A 155 -12.85 -1.31 -38.77
C SER A 155 -11.47 -1.20 -39.44
N HIS A 156 -10.99 -2.27 -40.08
CA HIS A 156 -9.67 -2.31 -40.72
C HIS A 156 -9.58 -1.43 -41.97
N LYS A 157 -10.72 -1.02 -42.54
CA LYS A 157 -10.77 -0.14 -43.72
C LYS A 157 -10.66 1.34 -43.35
N ARG A 158 -10.70 1.67 -42.05
CA ARG A 158 -10.65 3.04 -41.56
C ARG A 158 -9.24 3.60 -41.66
N ALA A 159 -9.09 4.81 -42.19
CA ALA A 159 -7.78 5.43 -42.43
C ALA A 159 -6.96 5.68 -41.16
N ASP A 160 -7.62 5.85 -40.00
CA ASP A 160 -6.99 6.06 -38.69
C ASP A 160 -6.83 4.76 -37.89
N PHE A 161 -7.10 3.58 -38.48
CA PHE A 161 -7.08 2.28 -37.79
C PHE A 161 -5.79 2.07 -36.98
N ALA A 162 -4.63 2.40 -37.55
CA ALA A 162 -3.33 2.24 -36.88
C ALA A 162 -3.23 2.97 -35.52
N ARG A 163 -3.95 4.08 -35.33
CA ARG A 163 -3.93 4.86 -34.07
C ARG A 163 -5.22 4.72 -33.25
N GLY A 164 -6.34 4.37 -33.88
CA GLY A 164 -7.66 4.33 -33.24
C GLY A 164 -8.16 2.94 -32.84
N HIS A 165 -7.56 1.86 -33.34
CA HIS A 165 -8.15 0.52 -33.20
C HIS A 165 -8.26 0.00 -31.77
N GLY A 166 -7.48 0.53 -30.82
CA GLY A 166 -7.58 0.15 -29.41
C GLY A 166 -8.94 0.47 -28.76
N GLN A 167 -9.80 1.26 -29.42
CA GLN A 167 -11.15 1.60 -28.97
C GLN A 167 -12.26 0.81 -29.71
N ASP A 168 -11.91 0.01 -30.73
CA ASP A 168 -12.91 -0.64 -31.59
C ASP A 168 -13.59 -1.83 -30.92
N ALA A 169 -12.83 -2.62 -30.15
CA ALA A 169 -13.31 -3.82 -29.47
C ALA A 169 -12.33 -4.25 -28.35
N PRO A 170 -12.78 -5.08 -27.39
CA PRO A 170 -11.88 -5.76 -26.46
C PRO A 170 -10.83 -6.60 -27.20
N GLN A 171 -9.64 -6.73 -26.63
CA GLN A 171 -8.53 -7.47 -27.22
C GLN A 171 -8.91 -8.92 -27.60
N GLU A 172 -9.72 -9.59 -26.77
CA GLU A 172 -10.15 -10.97 -27.01
C GLU A 172 -10.86 -11.15 -28.36
N THR A 173 -11.58 -10.12 -28.82
CA THR A 173 -12.22 -10.13 -30.14
C THR A 173 -11.18 -10.13 -31.26
N CYS A 174 -10.09 -9.37 -31.10
CA CYS A 174 -8.98 -9.33 -32.05
C CYS A 174 -8.18 -10.64 -32.04
N LEU A 175 -8.03 -11.26 -30.85
CA LEU A 175 -7.31 -12.52 -30.68
C LEU A 175 -7.97 -13.72 -31.36
N THR A 176 -9.23 -13.57 -31.78
CA THR A 176 -9.92 -14.56 -32.63
C THR A 176 -9.24 -14.70 -34.01
N CYS A 177 -8.59 -13.63 -34.50
CA CYS A 177 -7.92 -13.60 -35.81
C CYS A 177 -6.41 -13.34 -35.73
N HIS A 178 -5.94 -12.73 -34.63
CA HIS A 178 -4.56 -12.32 -34.46
C HIS A 178 -3.92 -13.01 -33.25
N THR A 179 -2.66 -13.41 -33.40
CA THR A 179 -1.81 -13.83 -32.30
C THR A 179 -1.19 -12.62 -31.60
N GLN A 180 -0.81 -12.76 -30.33
CA GLN A 180 -0.08 -11.72 -29.59
C GLN A 180 1.14 -11.23 -30.36
N ARG A 181 1.89 -12.13 -31.01
CA ARG A 181 3.05 -11.78 -31.84
C ARG A 181 2.71 -10.82 -32.98
N GLN A 182 1.54 -10.96 -33.60
CA GLN A 182 1.12 -10.05 -34.68
C GLN A 182 0.84 -8.64 -34.14
N CYS A 183 0.33 -8.52 -32.91
CA CYS A 183 0.21 -7.25 -32.22
C CYS A 183 1.60 -6.67 -31.92
N ASP A 184 2.47 -7.47 -31.32
CA ASP A 184 3.82 -7.06 -30.92
C ASP A 184 4.68 -6.61 -32.10
N ASN A 185 4.52 -7.22 -33.28
CA ASN A 185 5.27 -6.85 -34.49
C ASN A 185 4.94 -5.43 -34.99
N CYS A 186 3.72 -4.95 -34.74
CA CYS A 186 3.30 -3.60 -35.12
C CYS A 186 3.57 -2.62 -33.97
N HIS A 187 3.20 -2.99 -32.74
CA HIS A 187 3.30 -2.13 -31.56
C HIS A 187 4.71 -2.03 -31.00
N GLY A 188 5.59 -2.99 -31.30
CA GLY A 188 6.94 -3.09 -30.74
C GLY A 188 7.00 -3.59 -29.29
N LEU A 189 5.84 -3.80 -28.66
CA LEU A 189 5.69 -4.30 -27.31
C LEU A 189 4.33 -5.02 -27.13
N SER A 190 4.22 -5.84 -26.08
CA SER A 190 2.96 -6.51 -25.77
C SER A 190 1.95 -5.57 -25.13
N LEU A 191 0.77 -5.53 -25.74
CA LEU A 191 -0.39 -4.75 -25.30
C LEU A 191 -1.61 -5.66 -25.05
N PRO A 192 -2.41 -5.38 -24.00
CA PRO A 192 -2.11 -4.48 -22.90
C PRO A 192 -0.85 -4.95 -22.17
N HIS A 193 -0.12 -4.02 -21.55
CA HIS A 193 1.14 -4.35 -20.88
C HIS A 193 0.94 -5.51 -19.91
N PRO A 194 1.84 -6.52 -19.91
CA PRO A 194 1.70 -7.69 -19.04
C PRO A 194 1.77 -7.29 -17.56
N ALA A 195 1.22 -8.14 -16.70
CA ALA A 195 1.30 -7.94 -15.25
C ALA A 195 2.77 -7.77 -14.80
N GLY A 196 3.03 -6.76 -13.97
CA GLY A 196 4.39 -6.44 -13.50
C GLY A 196 5.22 -5.59 -14.45
N PHE A 197 4.69 -5.16 -15.61
CA PHE A 197 5.39 -4.28 -16.55
C PHE A 197 5.90 -2.99 -15.88
N ALA A 198 5.10 -2.37 -15.01
CA ALA A 198 5.50 -1.16 -14.28
C ALA A 198 6.84 -1.32 -13.53
N ALA A 199 7.11 -2.50 -12.93
CA ALA A 199 8.34 -2.76 -12.21
C ALA A 199 9.55 -3.09 -13.12
N SER A 200 9.31 -3.52 -14.36
CA SER A 200 10.35 -4.04 -15.25
C SER A 200 10.61 -3.19 -16.51
N HIS A 201 9.79 -2.17 -16.77
CA HIS A 201 9.88 -1.39 -18.00
C HIS A 201 11.09 -0.42 -18.06
N GLY A 202 11.77 -0.17 -16.94
CA GLY A 202 12.86 0.83 -16.85
C GLY A 202 13.97 0.69 -17.91
N PRO A 203 14.54 -0.50 -18.16
CA PRO A 203 15.54 -0.71 -19.22
C PRO A 203 15.01 -0.42 -20.63
N MET A 204 13.74 -0.75 -20.88
CA MET A 204 13.07 -0.47 -22.15
C MET A 204 12.82 1.03 -22.30
N ALA A 205 12.27 1.71 -21.29
CA ALA A 205 12.07 3.15 -21.31
C ALA A 205 13.38 3.92 -21.51
N LYS A 206 14.50 3.42 -20.96
CA LYS A 206 15.83 4.02 -21.15
C LYS A 206 16.34 3.91 -22.59
N SER A 207 16.01 2.82 -23.28
CA SER A 207 16.54 2.53 -24.63
C SER A 207 15.57 2.87 -25.76
N GLN A 208 14.27 2.97 -25.46
CA GLN A 208 13.17 3.08 -26.43
C GLN A 208 12.06 4.03 -25.94
N SER A 209 12.41 5.12 -25.26
CA SER A 209 11.44 6.09 -24.72
C SER A 209 10.47 6.66 -25.77
N GLU A 210 10.93 6.82 -27.01
CA GLU A 210 10.12 7.30 -28.13
C GLU A 210 8.95 6.38 -28.47
N LEU A 211 9.12 5.05 -28.27
CA LEU A 211 8.06 4.07 -28.53
C LEU A 211 6.85 4.32 -27.64
N CYS A 212 7.09 4.63 -26.37
CA CYS A 212 6.04 4.94 -25.39
C CYS A 212 5.25 6.19 -25.79
N GLY A 213 5.93 7.20 -26.36
CA GLY A 213 5.34 8.45 -26.83
C GLY A 213 4.36 8.31 -28.00
N THR A 214 4.34 7.14 -28.65
CA THR A 214 3.37 6.81 -29.72
C THR A 214 1.94 6.73 -29.17
N CYS A 215 1.79 6.34 -27.90
CA CYS A 215 0.50 6.13 -27.25
C CYS A 215 0.31 6.97 -25.97
N HIS A 216 1.38 7.30 -25.25
CA HIS A 216 1.34 8.01 -23.99
C HIS A 216 1.88 9.43 -24.11
N THR A 217 1.26 10.38 -23.41
CA THR A 217 1.77 11.74 -23.27
C THR A 217 2.82 11.83 -22.16
N PRO A 218 3.68 12.87 -22.13
CA PRO A 218 4.64 13.06 -21.03
C PRO A 218 4.00 13.12 -19.63
N SER A 219 2.76 13.57 -19.52
CA SER A 219 2.02 13.59 -18.24
C SER A 219 1.75 12.18 -17.70
N TYR A 220 1.51 11.21 -18.57
CA TYR A 220 1.26 9.82 -18.19
C TYR A 220 2.43 9.22 -17.39
N CYS A 221 3.67 9.60 -17.74
CA CYS A 221 4.86 9.18 -17.00
C CYS A 221 4.81 9.68 -15.55
N ASN A 222 4.37 10.93 -15.35
CA ASN A 222 4.36 11.57 -14.03
C ASN A 222 3.25 11.02 -13.11
N ASP A 223 2.15 10.53 -13.67
CA ASP A 223 1.06 9.92 -12.89
C ASP A 223 1.56 8.73 -12.06
N CYS A 224 2.56 7.99 -12.58
CA CYS A 224 3.20 6.90 -11.87
C CYS A 224 4.54 7.30 -11.22
N HIS A 225 5.39 8.06 -11.91
CA HIS A 225 6.73 8.41 -11.41
C HIS A 225 6.72 9.53 -10.36
N GLY A 226 5.59 10.21 -10.12
CA GLY A 226 5.45 11.16 -9.02
C GLY A 226 6.40 12.36 -9.10
N GLY A 227 6.87 12.71 -10.31
CA GLY A 227 7.83 13.79 -10.53
C GLY A 227 9.30 13.41 -10.30
N PHE A 228 9.61 12.14 -9.98
CA PHE A 228 10.99 11.68 -9.95
C PHE A 228 11.55 11.59 -11.39
N PRO A 229 12.62 12.34 -11.72
CA PRO A 229 13.23 12.28 -13.05
C PRO A 229 13.81 10.89 -13.32
N MET A 230 13.46 10.31 -14.47
CA MET A 230 13.93 8.99 -14.90
C MET A 230 14.64 9.07 -16.27
N PRO A 231 15.83 8.45 -16.43
CA PRO A 231 16.62 7.81 -15.37
C PRO A 231 17.03 8.83 -14.28
N HIS A 232 17.19 8.36 -13.04
CA HIS A 232 17.64 9.21 -11.94
C HIS A 232 18.89 10.02 -12.35
N PRO A 233 18.95 11.33 -12.03
CA PRO A 233 20.04 12.20 -12.45
C PRO A 233 21.37 11.79 -11.82
N ALA A 234 22.47 12.22 -12.45
CA ALA A 234 23.80 12.08 -11.85
C ALA A 234 23.84 12.76 -10.47
N GLY A 235 24.40 12.09 -9.47
CA GLY A 235 24.40 12.56 -8.07
C GLY A 235 23.14 12.23 -7.27
N PHE A 236 22.14 11.54 -7.85
CA PHE A 236 20.96 11.09 -7.11
C PHE A 236 21.31 10.30 -5.84
N ILE A 237 22.39 9.50 -5.88
CA ILE A 237 22.84 8.70 -4.74
C ILE A 237 23.16 9.57 -3.50
N ASP A 238 23.56 10.83 -3.67
CA ASP A 238 23.92 11.71 -2.57
C ASP A 238 22.68 12.24 -1.82
N VAL A 239 21.51 12.20 -2.47
CA VAL A 239 20.25 12.77 -1.96
C VAL A 239 19.12 11.74 -1.84
N HIS A 240 19.29 10.51 -2.34
CA HIS A 240 18.21 9.51 -2.41
C HIS A 240 17.63 9.10 -1.05
N GLY A 241 18.40 9.25 0.04
CA GLY A 241 17.94 9.01 1.41
C GLY A 241 17.07 10.11 2.01
N GLN A 242 16.85 11.22 1.30
CA GLN A 242 16.04 12.36 1.77
C GLN A 242 14.53 12.19 1.46
N HIS A 243 14.16 11.15 0.71
CA HIS A 243 12.77 10.86 0.32
C HIS A 243 12.19 9.69 1.12
N ASP A 244 10.85 9.60 1.17
CA ASP A 244 10.17 8.51 1.86
C ASP A 244 10.40 7.19 1.10
N GLN A 245 11.00 6.21 1.78
CA GLN A 245 11.29 4.88 1.23
C GLN A 245 10.06 4.21 0.59
N ARG A 246 8.85 4.49 1.09
CA ARG A 246 7.61 3.92 0.55
C ARG A 246 7.34 4.35 -0.89
N GLN A 247 7.80 5.54 -1.30
CA GLN A 247 7.69 6.02 -2.68
C GLN A 247 8.60 5.23 -3.62
N CYS A 248 9.77 4.81 -3.11
CA CYS A 248 10.73 4.00 -3.87
C CYS A 248 10.23 2.55 -4.02
N SER A 249 9.60 2.00 -2.97
CA SER A 249 9.08 0.62 -2.95
C SER A 249 7.96 0.33 -3.95
N THR A 250 7.39 1.37 -4.57
CA THR A 250 6.44 1.23 -5.69
C THR A 250 7.12 0.69 -6.95
N CYS A 251 8.40 1.01 -7.16
CA CYS A 251 9.15 0.62 -8.36
C CYS A 251 10.33 -0.31 -8.05
N HIS A 252 10.95 -0.14 -6.88
CA HIS A 252 12.10 -0.91 -6.44
C HIS A 252 11.69 -1.94 -5.38
N THR A 253 12.32 -3.10 -5.44
CA THR A 253 12.15 -4.18 -4.47
C THR A 253 13.22 -4.12 -3.39
N GLN A 254 13.03 -4.88 -2.30
CA GLN A 254 14.05 -5.00 -1.25
C GLN A 254 15.41 -5.46 -1.81
N ARG A 255 15.41 -6.31 -2.85
CA ARG A 255 16.65 -6.76 -3.53
C ARG A 255 17.43 -5.60 -4.15
N ASP A 256 16.75 -4.58 -4.65
CA ASP A 256 17.39 -3.41 -5.25
C ASP A 256 18.08 -2.57 -4.19
N CYS A 257 17.43 -2.38 -3.04
CA CYS A 257 18.06 -1.81 -1.85
C CYS A 257 19.28 -2.66 -1.44
N ASP A 258 19.10 -3.96 -1.30
CA ASP A 258 20.15 -4.89 -0.87
C ASP A 258 21.32 -4.92 -1.87
N SER A 259 21.11 -4.71 -3.16
CA SER A 259 22.23 -4.70 -4.13
C SER A 259 23.32 -3.66 -3.81
N CYS A 260 22.94 -2.57 -3.14
CA CYS A 260 23.84 -1.55 -2.61
C CYS A 260 23.98 -1.59 -1.06
N HIS A 261 22.93 -1.99 -0.35
CA HIS A 261 22.83 -1.98 1.12
C HIS A 261 23.02 -3.35 1.80
N ALA A 262 23.17 -4.46 1.07
CA ALA A 262 23.28 -5.84 1.61
C ALA A 262 24.45 -6.02 2.59
N GLY A 263 25.40 -5.08 2.61
CA GLY A 263 26.51 -5.07 3.56
C GLY A 263 26.35 -4.14 4.75
N ASN A 264 25.36 -3.21 4.78
CA ASN A 264 25.40 -2.08 5.70
C ASN A 264 24.02 -1.62 6.21
N ASN A 265 23.61 -2.16 7.36
CA ASN A 265 23.63 -1.26 8.50
C ASN A 265 25.13 -1.08 8.79
N PRO A 266 25.74 0.11 8.60
CA PRO A 266 27.18 0.27 8.84
C PRO A 266 27.54 -0.03 10.31
N HIS A 267 26.52 -0.20 11.14
CA HIS A 267 26.63 -0.54 12.53
C HIS A 267 26.24 -1.99 12.82
N PRO A 268 26.93 -2.65 13.78
CA PRO A 268 26.52 -3.97 14.28
C PRO A 268 25.13 -3.91 14.94
N SER A 269 24.46 -5.06 15.06
CA SER A 269 23.08 -5.15 15.57
C SER A 269 22.89 -4.61 17.00
N ASN A 270 23.96 -4.57 17.80
CA ASN A 270 23.97 -4.01 19.15
C ASN A 270 24.36 -2.51 19.20
N PHE A 271 24.50 -1.84 18.06
CA PHE A 271 24.96 -0.45 18.05
C PHE A 271 24.01 0.50 18.77
N GLY A 272 22.70 0.27 18.71
CA GLY A 272 21.72 1.08 19.44
C GLY A 272 22.02 1.21 20.94
N THR A 273 22.60 0.18 21.57
CA THR A 273 22.99 0.20 22.99
C THR A 273 24.48 0.46 23.22
N THR A 274 25.30 0.45 22.17
CA THR A 274 26.77 0.58 22.26
C THR A 274 27.33 1.83 21.56
N HIS A 275 26.49 2.67 20.95
CA HIS A 275 26.92 3.84 20.18
C HIS A 275 27.45 5.00 21.03
N GLY A 276 27.24 5.01 22.35
CA GLY A 276 27.61 6.12 23.24
C GLY A 276 29.06 6.62 23.10
N PRO A 277 30.09 5.74 23.10
CA PRO A 277 31.48 6.16 22.87
C PRO A 277 31.73 6.76 21.48
N ALA A 278 31.00 6.32 20.46
CA ALA A 278 31.10 6.88 19.11
C ALA A 278 30.43 8.25 19.04
N ALA A 279 29.22 8.40 19.59
CA ALA A 279 28.49 9.67 19.66
C ALA A 279 29.26 10.75 20.44
N LYS A 280 29.99 10.38 21.51
CA LYS A 280 30.84 11.30 22.27
C LYS A 280 32.00 11.91 21.46
N ARG A 281 32.35 11.35 20.31
CA ARG A 281 33.38 11.93 19.43
C ARG A 281 32.84 13.07 18.55
N ASP A 282 31.53 13.31 18.57
CA ASP A 282 30.84 14.35 17.79
C ASP A 282 31.24 14.34 16.31
N ASP A 283 31.25 13.14 15.71
CA ASP A 283 31.70 12.95 14.34
C ASP A 283 30.64 13.47 13.34
N PRO A 284 30.98 14.46 12.48
CA PRO A 284 30.00 15.05 11.56
C PRO A 284 29.46 14.05 10.53
N ARG A 285 30.12 12.91 10.32
CA ARG A 285 29.66 11.85 9.40
C ARG A 285 28.36 11.19 9.87
N CYS A 286 28.06 11.25 11.17
CA CYS A 286 26.77 10.77 11.69
C CYS A 286 25.62 11.59 11.11
N ALA A 287 25.81 12.89 10.94
CA ALA A 287 24.81 13.82 10.43
C ALA A 287 24.54 13.66 8.92
N THR A 288 25.37 12.90 8.21
CA THR A 288 25.14 12.52 6.81
C THR A 288 23.91 11.63 6.66
N CYS A 289 23.61 10.80 7.67
CA CYS A 289 22.49 9.85 7.64
C CYS A 289 21.46 10.08 8.76
N HIS A 290 21.86 10.65 9.91
CA HIS A 290 21.00 10.84 11.07
C HIS A 290 20.78 12.34 11.34
N THR A 291 19.53 12.77 11.39
CA THR A 291 19.18 14.14 11.79
C THR A 291 19.12 14.27 13.32
N GLN A 292 19.16 15.50 13.84
CA GLN A 292 19.01 15.74 15.29
C GLN A 292 17.72 15.12 15.85
N SER A 293 16.63 15.18 15.09
CA SER A 293 15.35 14.58 15.48
C SER A 293 15.40 13.06 15.66
N TYR A 294 16.29 12.35 14.96
CA TYR A 294 16.50 10.92 15.15
C TYR A 294 17.05 10.65 16.56
N CYS A 295 18.09 11.40 16.96
CA CYS A 295 18.67 11.32 18.30
C CYS A 295 17.64 11.68 19.37
N ASP A 296 16.90 12.77 19.15
CA ASP A 296 15.91 13.30 20.10
C ASP A 296 14.73 12.33 20.32
N SER A 297 14.38 11.51 19.32
CA SER A 297 13.27 10.55 19.44
C SER A 297 13.49 9.49 20.53
N CYS A 298 14.75 9.14 20.81
CA CYS A 298 15.11 8.24 21.91
C CYS A 298 15.62 9.01 23.14
N HIS A 299 16.52 9.98 22.95
CA HIS A 299 17.17 10.69 24.05
C HIS A 299 16.31 11.79 24.67
N GLY A 300 15.44 12.44 23.89
CA GLY A 300 14.58 13.54 24.36
C GLY A 300 15.31 14.85 24.63
N LEU A 301 16.62 14.89 24.39
CA LEU A 301 17.50 16.04 24.58
C LEU A 301 18.76 15.89 23.72
N ARG A 302 19.38 17.02 23.41
CA ARG A 302 20.65 17.07 22.67
C ARG A 302 21.79 16.51 23.52
N LEU A 303 22.48 15.51 22.97
CA LEU A 303 23.64 14.87 23.59
C LEU A 303 24.86 14.94 22.65
N PRO A 304 26.09 15.15 23.19
CA PRO A 304 26.37 15.57 24.56
C PRO A 304 25.69 16.92 24.88
N HIS A 305 25.37 17.17 26.15
CA HIS A 305 24.72 18.42 26.54
C HIS A 305 25.56 19.62 26.05
N PRO A 306 24.93 20.69 25.54
CA PRO A 306 25.67 21.88 25.15
C PRO A 306 26.38 22.52 26.35
N THR A 307 27.44 23.27 26.10
CA THR A 307 28.13 24.04 27.14
C THR A 307 27.17 25.01 27.83
N GLY A 308 27.18 25.05 29.17
CA GLY A 308 26.27 25.88 29.96
C GLY A 308 24.90 25.27 30.26
N PHE A 309 24.64 24.04 29.81
CA PHE A 309 23.37 23.34 30.08
C PHE A 309 23.07 23.18 31.58
N ASP A 310 24.10 23.03 32.41
CA ASP A 310 24.02 22.96 33.87
C ASP A 310 23.30 24.15 34.49
N THR A 311 23.37 25.34 33.88
CA THR A 311 22.67 26.55 34.36
C THR A 311 21.36 26.86 33.61
N GLN A 312 21.09 26.16 32.50
CA GLN A 312 19.99 26.48 31.58
C GLN A 312 18.94 25.35 31.46
N HIS A 313 19.16 24.20 32.09
CA HIS A 313 18.29 23.03 31.96
C HIS A 313 16.95 23.15 32.71
N GLY A 314 16.75 24.16 33.55
CA GLY A 314 15.58 24.27 34.43
C GLY A 314 14.23 24.20 33.71
N ALA A 315 14.11 24.85 32.54
CA ALA A 315 12.90 24.76 31.72
C ALA A 315 12.66 23.35 31.18
N GLN A 316 13.72 22.69 30.70
CA GLN A 316 13.66 21.33 30.17
C GLN A 316 13.31 20.32 31.27
N ALA A 317 13.96 20.42 32.44
CA ALA A 317 13.70 19.58 33.60
C ALA A 317 12.27 19.74 34.13
N LYS A 318 11.71 20.97 34.09
CA LYS A 318 10.30 21.20 34.43
C LYS A 318 9.34 20.54 33.43
N SER A 319 9.67 20.57 32.15
CA SER A 319 8.80 20.04 31.09
C SER A 319 8.90 18.51 30.90
N SER A 320 10.04 17.90 31.20
CA SER A 320 10.32 16.49 30.93
C SER A 320 11.34 15.91 31.91
N PRO A 321 11.01 15.83 33.22
CA PRO A 321 11.95 15.35 34.25
C PRO A 321 12.37 13.89 34.03
N ASP A 322 11.48 13.06 33.48
CA ASP A 322 11.75 11.64 33.20
C ASP A 322 12.88 11.43 32.18
N ASN A 323 13.12 12.40 31.29
CA ASN A 323 14.22 12.31 30.34
C ASN A 323 15.59 12.36 31.04
N CYS A 324 15.68 13.10 32.15
CA CYS A 324 16.88 13.19 32.96
C CYS A 324 17.13 11.87 33.71
N ALA A 325 16.06 11.28 34.26
CA ALA A 325 16.11 10.02 35.03
C ALA A 325 16.56 8.80 34.21
N LYS A 326 16.54 8.89 32.87
CA LYS A 326 17.09 7.85 31.98
C LYS A 326 18.61 7.70 32.11
N CYS A 327 19.32 8.73 32.59
CA CYS A 327 20.79 8.75 32.65
C CYS A 327 21.34 9.24 34.00
N HIS A 328 20.62 10.11 34.71
CA HIS A 328 21.02 10.67 35.99
C HIS A 328 20.14 10.11 37.12
N GLN A 329 20.72 9.85 38.29
CA GLN A 329 19.95 9.48 39.47
C GLN A 329 19.52 10.73 40.25
N GLN A 330 18.54 10.57 41.14
CA GLN A 330 18.00 11.68 41.91
C GLN A 330 19.06 12.37 42.79
N ARG A 331 20.05 11.61 43.28
CA ARG A 331 21.13 12.15 44.12
C ARG A 331 21.91 13.24 43.38
N GLU A 332 22.18 13.07 42.08
CA GLU A 332 22.91 14.07 41.28
C GLU A 332 22.14 15.40 41.19
N CYS A 333 20.82 15.35 41.16
CA CYS A 333 19.98 16.54 41.23
C CYS A 333 20.06 17.18 42.62
N ASP A 334 19.94 16.35 43.67
CA ASP A 334 19.93 16.81 45.06
C ASP A 334 21.27 17.42 45.49
N ASP A 335 22.39 16.86 45.03
CA ASP A 335 23.76 17.32 45.33
C ASP A 335 24.00 18.73 44.77
N CYS A 336 23.37 19.07 43.63
CA CYS A 336 23.50 20.38 43.02
C CYS A 336 22.43 21.38 43.53
N HIS A 337 21.15 20.98 43.53
CA HIS A 337 20.04 21.87 43.87
C HIS A 337 19.88 22.07 45.38
N GLY A 338 20.24 21.08 46.20
CA GLY A 338 20.08 21.12 47.65
C GLY A 338 18.62 21.21 48.15
N ARG A 339 17.64 21.17 47.24
CA ARG A 339 16.20 21.28 47.50
C ARG A 339 15.39 20.61 46.38
N PRO A 340 14.15 20.19 46.62
CA PRO A 340 13.29 19.60 45.59
C PRO A 340 13.01 20.58 44.45
N MET A 341 13.23 20.12 43.21
CA MET A 341 12.98 20.87 41.97
C MET A 341 12.08 20.06 41.02
N PRO A 342 11.05 20.67 40.39
CA PRO A 342 10.58 22.02 40.63
C PRO A 342 10.12 22.22 42.08
N HIS A 343 10.23 23.45 42.59
CA HIS A 343 9.79 23.75 43.95
C HIS A 343 8.34 23.26 44.19
N PRO A 344 8.00 22.77 45.40
CA PRO A 344 6.64 22.36 45.74
C PRO A 344 5.62 23.47 45.43
N ALA A 345 4.37 23.10 45.12
CA ALA A 345 3.34 24.05 44.71
C ALA A 345 3.03 25.14 45.75
N ASP A 346 3.30 24.89 47.03
CA ASP A 346 3.14 25.85 48.11
C ASP A 346 4.42 26.61 48.47
N TYR A 347 5.54 26.37 47.77
CA TYR A 347 6.83 26.95 48.09
C TYR A 347 6.79 28.49 48.10
N GLU A 348 6.06 29.11 47.17
CA GLU A 348 5.85 30.56 47.13
C GLU A 348 5.33 31.12 48.45
N ARG A 349 4.46 30.37 49.15
CA ARG A 349 3.87 30.80 50.43
C ARG A 349 4.81 30.61 51.62
N VAL A 350 5.77 29.68 51.53
CA VAL A 350 6.57 29.24 52.69
C VAL A 350 8.06 29.60 52.61
N HIS A 351 8.56 30.01 51.43
CA HIS A 351 9.99 30.25 51.21
C HIS A 351 10.55 31.47 51.96
N GLY A 352 9.71 32.42 52.39
CA GLY A 352 10.17 33.68 52.97
C GLY A 352 11.07 33.54 54.20
N LEU A 353 10.76 32.61 55.12
CA LEU A 353 11.58 32.35 56.30
C LEU A 353 12.95 31.75 55.93
N GLU A 354 12.99 30.91 54.90
CA GLU A 354 14.21 30.31 54.41
C GLU A 354 15.09 31.35 53.71
N ALA A 355 14.49 32.16 52.83
CA ALA A 355 15.17 33.21 52.08
C ALA A 355 15.76 34.31 53.00
N LEU A 356 15.11 34.62 54.12
CA LEU A 356 15.65 35.57 55.12
C LEU A 356 16.95 35.09 55.78
N GLY A 357 17.10 33.77 55.96
CA GLY A 357 18.28 33.19 56.61
C GLY A 357 19.39 32.77 55.63
N ARG A 358 19.04 32.49 54.37
CA ARG A 358 19.94 31.88 53.37
C ARG A 358 19.70 32.40 51.95
N SER A 359 19.43 33.69 51.79
CA SER A 359 19.17 34.31 50.47
C SER A 359 20.28 34.06 49.44
N GLU A 360 21.54 33.90 49.87
CA GLU A 360 22.67 33.56 49.01
C GLU A 360 22.54 32.18 48.35
N ASP A 361 21.87 31.22 48.99
CA ASP A 361 21.62 29.89 48.40
C ASP A 361 20.61 29.97 47.24
N CYS A 362 19.63 30.87 47.35
CA CYS A 362 18.70 31.18 46.26
C CYS A 362 19.43 31.89 45.10
N GLY A 363 20.46 32.68 45.44
CA GLY A 363 21.33 33.41 44.51
C GLY A 363 22.08 32.55 43.49
N ARG A 364 22.17 31.23 43.73
CA ARG A 364 22.79 30.28 42.80
C ARG A 364 21.96 30.08 41.52
N CYS A 365 20.65 30.34 41.59
CA CYS A 365 19.71 30.12 40.50
C CYS A 365 18.84 31.35 40.21
N HIS A 366 18.58 32.19 41.21
CA HIS A 366 17.79 33.41 41.11
C HIS A 366 18.67 34.65 41.26
N THR A 367 18.33 35.70 40.54
CA THR A 367 18.93 37.02 40.64
C THR A 367 18.10 37.93 41.56
N SER A 368 18.69 39.06 41.97
CA SER A 368 17.95 40.08 42.73
C SER A 368 16.76 40.68 41.95
N ASN A 369 16.78 40.62 40.62
CA ASN A 369 15.65 41.02 39.80
C ASN A 369 14.49 40.03 39.93
N ASP A 370 14.74 38.72 40.00
CA ASP A 370 13.67 37.71 40.14
C ASP A 370 12.88 37.90 41.44
N CYS A 371 13.57 38.25 42.54
CA CYS A 371 12.93 38.61 43.79
C CYS A 371 12.09 39.89 43.64
N ARG A 372 12.64 40.94 43.02
CA ARG A 372 11.93 42.22 42.85
C ARG A 372 10.73 42.09 41.93
N ASP A 373 10.82 41.32 40.85
CA ASP A 373 9.75 41.17 39.86
C ASP A 373 8.55 40.43 40.46
N CYS A 374 8.78 39.48 41.37
CA CYS A 374 7.72 38.78 42.11
C CYS A 374 7.18 39.61 43.29
N HIS A 375 8.07 40.16 44.13
CA HIS A 375 7.67 40.87 45.35
C HIS A 375 7.23 42.31 45.12
N GLY A 376 7.60 42.92 43.98
CA GLY A 376 7.36 44.32 43.68
C GLY A 376 8.27 45.30 44.44
N ALA A 377 9.22 44.79 45.23
CA ALA A 377 10.18 45.57 46.01
C ALA A 377 11.49 44.78 46.18
N THR A 378 12.58 45.47 46.51
CA THR A 378 13.87 44.82 46.75
C THR A 378 13.84 44.08 48.10
N VAL A 379 13.84 42.74 48.05
CA VAL A 379 13.85 41.88 49.25
C VAL A 379 15.07 40.94 49.25
N PRO A 380 15.70 40.66 50.42
CA PRO A 380 15.46 41.32 51.70
C PRO A 380 15.84 42.81 51.64
N HIS A 381 15.07 43.66 52.33
CA HIS A 381 15.30 45.10 52.31
C HIS A 381 16.75 45.42 52.73
N PRO A 382 17.46 46.33 52.03
CA PRO A 382 18.81 46.72 52.42
C PRO A 382 18.85 47.34 53.81
N ARG A 383 20.02 47.28 54.47
CA ARG A 383 20.23 48.05 55.72
C ARG A 383 19.89 49.51 55.43
N ASN A 384 19.12 50.14 56.32
CA ASN A 384 18.63 51.53 56.20
C ASN A 384 17.50 51.75 55.16
N TYR A 385 16.82 50.72 54.66
CA TYR A 385 15.66 50.86 53.77
C TYR A 385 14.59 51.83 54.29
N ILE A 386 14.40 51.88 55.62
CA ILE A 386 13.45 52.79 56.28
C ILE A 386 13.71 54.28 55.97
N TYR A 387 14.93 54.68 55.59
CA TYR A 387 15.22 56.08 55.26
C TYR A 387 14.98 56.42 53.78
N GLY A 388 14.82 55.42 52.90
CA GLY A 388 14.65 55.61 51.45
C GLY A 388 13.31 55.13 50.88
N HIS A 389 12.49 54.43 51.69
CA HIS A 389 11.26 53.78 51.22
C HIS A 389 10.13 54.72 50.75
N ALA A 390 10.23 56.03 51.03
CA ALA A 390 9.19 57.00 50.69
C ALA A 390 8.93 57.10 49.17
N GLY A 391 9.98 56.98 48.34
CA GLY A 391 9.84 57.00 46.88
C GLY A 391 9.09 55.78 46.34
N GLU A 392 9.39 54.59 46.87
CA GLU A 392 8.72 53.34 46.49
C GLU A 392 7.26 53.32 46.96
N ALA A 393 6.97 53.86 48.15
CA ALA A 393 5.61 53.98 48.68
C ALA A 393 4.74 54.99 47.89
N LYS A 394 5.34 56.06 47.35
CA LYS A 394 4.62 57.14 46.63
C LYS A 394 4.43 56.85 45.13
N PHE A 395 5.38 56.18 44.48
CA PHE A 395 5.41 56.02 43.01
C PHE A 395 5.38 54.56 42.52
N GLY A 396 5.37 53.58 43.41
CA GLY A 396 5.26 52.16 43.05
C GLY A 396 3.90 51.84 42.43
N GLN A 397 3.89 51.07 41.33
CA GLN A 397 2.68 50.91 40.51
C GLN A 397 1.58 50.01 41.06
N ASP A 398 1.73 49.29 42.18
CA ASP A 398 0.64 48.54 42.83
C ASP A 398 1.04 48.12 44.24
N GLN A 399 0.80 48.97 45.26
CA GLN A 399 1.03 48.78 46.72
C GLN A 399 1.61 47.39 47.13
N PRO A 400 2.91 47.12 46.88
CA PRO A 400 3.49 45.79 47.09
C PRO A 400 3.73 45.51 48.58
N CYS A 401 3.85 46.56 49.39
CA CYS A 401 4.18 46.51 50.81
C CYS A 401 3.12 45.76 51.62
N VAL A 402 1.83 45.93 51.30
CA VAL A 402 0.72 45.29 52.03
C VAL A 402 0.60 43.78 51.75
N LYS A 403 1.35 43.26 50.76
CA LYS A 403 1.44 41.82 50.49
C LYS A 403 2.22 41.08 51.58
N CYS A 404 3.10 41.79 52.30
CA CYS A 404 3.94 41.21 53.35
C CYS A 404 3.79 41.92 54.71
N HIS A 405 3.40 43.20 54.71
CA HIS A 405 3.17 43.99 55.91
C HIS A 405 1.68 44.21 56.12
N GLN A 406 1.21 44.15 57.37
CA GLN A 406 -0.17 44.52 57.69
C GLN A 406 -0.37 46.03 57.49
N SER A 407 -1.60 46.48 57.21
CA SER A 407 -1.90 47.91 56.98
C SER A 407 -1.49 48.80 58.17
N ASN A 408 -1.67 48.30 59.39
CA ASN A 408 -1.25 48.96 60.64
C ASN A 408 0.27 49.03 60.83
N TYR A 409 1.08 48.38 59.98
CA TYR A 409 2.53 48.45 60.05
C TYR A 409 3.02 49.86 59.72
N CYS A 410 2.39 50.53 58.75
CA CYS A 410 2.75 51.87 58.33
C CYS A 410 2.45 52.90 59.44
N GLU A 411 1.36 52.68 60.18
CA GLU A 411 0.92 53.52 61.31
C GLU A 411 1.89 53.48 62.50
N GLN A 412 2.82 52.53 62.53
CA GLN A 412 3.86 52.49 63.58
C GLN A 412 4.89 53.62 63.44
N CYS A 413 4.99 54.23 62.27
CA CYS A 413 5.97 55.28 61.97
C CYS A 413 5.38 56.51 61.26
N HIS A 414 4.19 56.41 60.66
CA HIS A 414 3.54 57.49 59.93
C HIS A 414 2.17 57.83 60.53
N THR A 415 1.80 59.11 60.57
CA THR A 415 0.47 59.54 60.98
C THR A 415 -0.56 59.31 59.87
N PRO A 416 -1.86 59.26 60.19
CA PRO A 416 -2.91 59.13 59.17
C PRO A 416 -2.84 60.22 58.08
N GLU A 417 -2.45 61.44 58.43
CA GLU A 417 -2.27 62.52 57.45
C GLU A 417 -1.11 62.26 56.48
N GLN A 418 -0.02 61.65 56.95
CA GLN A 418 1.15 61.28 56.13
C GLN A 418 0.85 60.13 55.16
N LEU A 419 -0.06 59.22 55.55
CA LEU A 419 -0.47 58.07 54.74
C LEU A 419 -1.56 58.41 53.71
N ALA A 420 -2.36 59.44 53.95
CA ALA A 420 -3.46 59.84 53.06
C ALA A 420 -3.00 60.47 51.73
N GLY A 421 -1.72 60.85 51.62
CA GLY A 421 -1.14 61.51 50.45
C GLY A 421 -1.69 62.92 50.27
N GLU A 422 -0.80 63.91 50.14
CA GLU A 422 -1.21 65.29 49.82
C GLU A 422 -1.90 65.31 48.44
N ALA A 423 -3.23 65.30 48.43
CA ALA A 423 -4.05 65.84 47.35
C ALA A 423 -3.96 67.37 47.43
N GLY A 424 -2.83 67.92 47.03
CA GLY A 424 -2.57 69.36 47.11
C GLY A 424 -1.51 69.77 46.09
N GLU A 425 -1.98 70.59 45.15
CA GLU A 425 -1.28 71.39 44.12
C GLU A 425 -0.98 70.72 42.76
#